data_AF-A0A7V2XY07-F1
#
_entry.id   AF-A0A7V2XY07-F1
#
_cell.length_a   1.000
_cell.length_b   1.000
_cell.length_c   1.000
_cell.angle_alpha   90.00
_cell.angle_beta   90.00
_cell.angle_gamma   90.00
#
_symmetry.space_group_name_H-M   'P 1'
#
loop_
_entity.id
_entity.type
_entity.pdbx_description
1 polymer ?
#
loop_
_entity_poly.entity_id
_entity_poly.type
_entity_poly.pdbx_seq_one_letter_code
_entity_poly.pdbx_strand_id
1 'polypeptide(L)'
;MNGLIKDWTVKIAVLFKEVFQAFFDIQSNDVAEGAKKVSATVARRTVFFLLDYWASLASAGIVGLMKFYGLTFLQTAIATWLFDFLVAWVLMVTSLKSGQDITLGESFRRVADVLKQKSQIAGRIVFVFLTIKATIWDGPELVVIFFRKELTTTARMSVVLLILTLVQGIFWTWVYSLGYDGIAELVRMITQQPKVTGEILNFGISPVGTAIPL
;
A
#
# COMPACT_ATOMS: atom_id res chain seq x y z
N MET A 1 -3.80 -44.47 -1.95
CA MET A 1 -3.67 -43.08 -1.45
C MET A 1 -2.38 -42.38 -1.92
N ASN A 2 -1.20 -43.00 -1.80
CA ASN A 2 0.08 -42.39 -2.21
C ASN A 2 0.17 -41.97 -3.70
N GLY A 3 -0.51 -42.69 -4.61
CA GLY A 3 -0.51 -42.34 -6.04
C GLY A 3 -1.27 -41.04 -6.38
N LEU A 4 -2.41 -40.80 -5.73
CA LEU A 4 -3.23 -39.59 -5.97
C LEU A 4 -2.54 -38.32 -5.45
N ILE A 5 -1.88 -38.42 -4.29
CA ILE A 5 -1.11 -37.31 -3.72
C ILE A 5 0.07 -36.96 -4.63
N LYS A 6 0.78 -37.97 -5.15
CA LYS A 6 1.91 -37.77 -6.07
C LYS A 6 1.47 -37.14 -7.40
N ASP A 7 0.33 -37.53 -7.95
CA ASP A 7 -0.18 -36.94 -9.20
C ASP A 7 -0.61 -35.48 -9.01
N TRP A 8 -1.22 -35.16 -7.86
CA TRP A 8 -1.61 -33.79 -7.53
C TRP A 8 -0.40 -32.87 -7.29
N THR A 9 0.63 -33.33 -6.58
CA THR A 9 1.85 -32.53 -6.37
C THR A 9 2.59 -32.25 -7.67
N VAL A 10 2.65 -33.21 -8.59
CA VAL A 10 3.24 -33.00 -9.93
C VAL A 10 2.45 -31.95 -10.72
N LYS A 11 1.11 -32.02 -10.73
CA LYS A 11 0.26 -31.03 -11.40
C LYS A 11 0.48 -29.62 -10.84
N ILE A 12 0.60 -29.49 -9.53
CA ILE A 12 0.89 -28.21 -8.87
C ILE A 12 2.29 -27.70 -9.24
N ALA A 13 3.30 -28.57 -9.21
CA ALA A 13 4.67 -28.16 -9.54
C ALA A 13 4.76 -27.67 -11.00
N VAL A 14 4.07 -28.32 -11.93
CA VAL A 14 3.99 -27.89 -13.32
C VAL A 14 3.27 -26.53 -13.44
N LEU A 15 2.12 -26.37 -12.79
CA LEU A 15 1.39 -25.10 -12.80
C LEU A 15 2.22 -23.96 -12.20
N PHE A 16 2.89 -24.22 -11.08
CA PHE A 16 3.76 -23.24 -10.43
C PHE A 16 4.92 -22.84 -11.34
N LYS A 17 5.55 -23.80 -12.00
CA LYS A 17 6.61 -23.54 -12.98
C LYS A 17 6.10 -22.68 -14.14
N GLU A 18 4.94 -23.00 -14.71
CA GLU A 18 4.33 -22.23 -15.81
C GLU A 18 4.01 -20.80 -15.37
N VAL A 19 3.43 -20.62 -14.18
CA VAL A 19 3.14 -19.30 -13.60
C VAL A 19 4.42 -18.50 -13.35
N PHE A 20 5.45 -19.15 -12.79
CA PHE A 20 6.74 -18.51 -12.53
C PHE A 20 7.41 -18.06 -13.83
N GLN A 21 7.46 -18.93 -14.84
CA GLN A 21 8.02 -18.61 -16.15
C GLN A 21 7.24 -17.48 -16.83
N ALA A 22 5.90 -17.50 -16.74
CA ALA A 22 5.06 -16.45 -17.29
C ALA A 22 5.25 -15.10 -16.59
N PHE A 23 5.41 -15.10 -15.27
CA PHE A 23 5.64 -13.88 -14.49
C PHE A 23 6.94 -13.19 -14.93
N PHE A 24 8.04 -13.94 -15.01
CA PHE A 24 9.36 -13.43 -15.36
C PHE A 24 9.62 -13.37 -16.88
N ASP A 25 8.65 -13.76 -17.71
CA ASP A 25 8.79 -13.84 -19.18
C ASP A 25 10.00 -14.69 -19.63
N ILE A 26 10.18 -15.85 -18.98
CA ILE A 26 11.26 -16.78 -19.28
C ILE A 26 10.80 -17.72 -20.39
N GLN A 27 11.27 -17.48 -21.61
CA GLN A 27 10.93 -18.27 -22.81
C GLN A 27 12.06 -19.25 -23.21
N SER A 28 13.30 -18.96 -22.83
CA SER A 28 14.47 -19.79 -23.13
C SER A 28 14.75 -20.79 -21.99
N ASN A 29 15.35 -21.93 -22.34
CA ASN A 29 15.91 -22.87 -21.36
C ASN A 29 17.30 -22.41 -20.86
N ASP A 30 17.74 -21.19 -21.20
CA ASP A 30 18.99 -20.63 -20.73
C ASP A 30 18.83 -20.08 -19.30
N VAL A 31 19.52 -20.73 -18.36
CA VAL A 31 19.52 -20.37 -16.94
C VAL A 31 20.09 -18.96 -16.72
N ALA A 32 21.09 -18.55 -17.51
CA ALA A 32 21.73 -17.23 -17.35
C ALA A 32 20.77 -16.10 -17.76
N GLU A 33 20.06 -16.27 -18.88
CA GLU A 33 19.03 -15.32 -19.31
C GLU A 33 17.87 -15.25 -18.30
N GLY A 34 17.40 -16.41 -17.82
CA GLY A 34 16.37 -16.49 -16.79
C GLY A 34 16.77 -15.75 -15.50
N ALA A 35 18.01 -15.96 -15.02
CA ALA A 35 18.54 -15.27 -13.86
C ALA A 35 18.58 -13.75 -14.05
N LYS A 36 18.95 -13.27 -15.24
CA LYS A 36 18.97 -11.84 -15.59
C LYS A 36 17.56 -11.23 -15.58
N LYS A 37 16.54 -11.93 -16.09
CA LYS A 37 15.15 -11.47 -16.07
C LYS A 37 14.59 -11.42 -14.65
N VAL A 38 14.89 -12.43 -13.84
CA VAL A 38 14.51 -12.46 -12.42
C VAL A 38 15.15 -11.30 -11.68
N SER A 39 16.47 -11.10 -11.80
CA SER A 39 17.17 -10.02 -11.09
C SER A 39 16.68 -8.63 -11.51
N ALA A 40 16.45 -8.40 -12.81
CA ALA A 40 15.88 -7.15 -13.31
C ALA A 40 14.46 -6.91 -12.76
N THR A 41 13.63 -7.95 -12.69
CA THR A 41 12.27 -7.86 -12.12
C THR A 41 12.30 -7.55 -10.63
N VAL A 42 13.18 -8.22 -9.88
CA VAL A 42 13.37 -7.96 -8.45
C VAL A 42 13.86 -6.54 -8.22
N ALA A 43 14.86 -6.07 -8.98
CA ALA A 43 15.36 -4.70 -8.87
C ALA A 43 14.25 -3.66 -9.12
N ARG A 44 13.42 -3.85 -10.16
CA ARG A 44 12.26 -2.97 -10.42
C ARG A 44 11.27 -3.01 -9.26
N ARG A 45 10.95 -4.18 -8.72
CA ARG A 45 10.04 -4.30 -7.57
C ARG A 45 10.60 -3.61 -6.33
N THR A 46 11.89 -3.72 -6.07
CA THR A 46 12.54 -3.03 -4.95
C THR A 46 12.46 -1.52 -5.11
N VAL A 47 12.77 -1.00 -6.30
CA VAL A 47 12.64 0.45 -6.58
C VAL A 47 11.19 0.90 -6.41
N PHE A 48 10.23 0.14 -6.97
CA PHE A 48 8.81 0.44 -6.84
C PHE A 48 8.36 0.45 -5.37
N PHE A 49 8.78 -0.54 -4.58
CA PHE A 49 8.47 -0.62 -3.15
C PHE A 49 9.02 0.57 -2.37
N LEU A 50 10.23 1.04 -2.68
CA LEU A 50 10.79 2.23 -2.05
C LEU A 50 10.00 3.49 -2.41
N LEU A 51 9.57 3.63 -3.66
CA LEU A 51 8.76 4.76 -4.11
C LEU A 51 7.37 4.75 -3.46
N ASP A 52 6.75 3.58 -3.35
CA ASP A 52 5.44 3.39 -2.72
C ASP A 52 5.46 3.73 -1.22
N TYR A 53 6.49 3.28 -0.50
CA TYR A 53 6.68 3.66 0.91
C TYR A 53 6.92 5.16 1.08
N TRP A 54 7.72 5.77 0.19
CA TRP A 54 7.96 7.20 0.24
C TRP A 54 6.69 8.00 -0.03
N ALA A 55 5.89 7.59 -1.03
CA ALA A 55 4.60 8.20 -1.33
C ALA A 55 3.63 8.08 -0.15
N SER A 56 3.55 6.90 0.47
CA SER A 56 2.72 6.67 1.66
C SER A 56 3.12 7.57 2.85
N LEU A 57 4.43 7.72 3.10
CA LEU A 57 4.92 8.63 4.14
C LEU A 57 4.61 10.09 3.83
N ALA A 58 4.74 10.50 2.56
CA ALA A 58 4.39 11.85 2.12
C ALA A 58 2.89 12.11 2.28
N SER A 59 2.02 11.17 1.88
CA SER A 59 0.57 11.27 2.05
C SER A 59 0.17 11.35 3.54
N ALA A 60 0.78 10.53 4.40
CA ALA A 60 0.58 10.63 5.85
C ALA A 60 1.04 12.00 6.40
N GLY A 61 2.18 12.52 5.92
CA GLY A 61 2.68 13.84 6.27
C GLY A 61 1.75 14.98 5.85
N ILE A 62 1.18 14.91 4.64
CA ILE A 62 0.16 15.86 4.15
C ILE A 62 -1.05 15.84 5.08
N VAL A 63 -1.59 14.66 5.38
CA VAL A 63 -2.75 14.53 6.27
C VAL A 63 -2.46 15.09 7.66
N GLY A 64 -1.33 14.71 8.26
CA GLY A 64 -0.92 15.18 9.58
C GLY A 64 -0.74 16.70 9.64
N LEU A 65 -0.08 17.28 8.63
CA LEU A 65 0.11 18.73 8.55
C LEU A 65 -1.21 19.49 8.38
N MET A 66 -2.09 19.02 7.50
CA MET A 66 -3.38 19.65 7.26
C MET A 66 -4.30 19.56 8.48
N LYS A 67 -4.30 18.41 9.18
CA LYS A 67 -4.99 18.23 10.46
C LYS A 67 -4.43 19.15 11.55
N PHE A 68 -3.11 19.32 11.61
CA PHE A 68 -2.47 20.25 12.54
C PHE A 68 -2.94 21.70 12.34
N TYR A 69 -3.13 22.12 11.09
CA TYR A 69 -3.70 23.44 10.76
C TYR A 69 -5.23 23.51 10.84
N GLY A 70 -5.91 22.46 11.29
CA GLY A 70 -7.37 22.44 11.47
C GLY A 70 -8.16 22.45 10.15
N LEU A 71 -7.55 21.98 9.04
CA LEU A 71 -8.26 21.89 7.76
C LEU A 71 -9.33 20.78 7.80
N THR A 72 -10.38 20.99 7.01
CA THR A 72 -11.51 20.05 6.94
C THR A 72 -11.11 18.74 6.25
N PHE A 73 -11.82 17.65 6.56
CA PHE A 73 -11.59 16.35 5.92
C PHE A 73 -11.61 16.43 4.39
N LEU A 74 -12.55 17.20 3.81
CA LEU A 74 -12.66 17.32 2.36
C LEU A 74 -11.45 18.01 1.74
N GLN A 75 -10.93 19.08 2.36
CA GLN A 75 -9.71 19.75 1.89
C GLN A 75 -8.52 18.81 1.95
N THR A 76 -8.37 18.07 3.05
CA THR A 76 -7.30 17.09 3.21
C THR A 76 -7.42 15.97 2.18
N ALA A 77 -8.62 15.45 1.95
CA ALA A 77 -8.86 14.40 0.97
C ALA A 77 -8.52 14.84 -0.46
N ILE A 78 -8.87 16.08 -0.82
CA ILE A 78 -8.52 16.65 -2.13
C ILE A 78 -7.00 16.78 -2.28
N ALA A 79 -6.30 17.28 -1.27
CA ALA A 79 -4.85 17.44 -1.32
C ALA A 79 -4.12 16.10 -1.43
N THR A 80 -4.49 15.12 -0.60
CA THR A 80 -3.96 13.76 -0.65
C THR A 80 -4.25 13.11 -2.00
N TRP A 81 -5.48 13.22 -2.51
CA TRP A 81 -5.85 12.69 -3.82
C TRP A 81 -5.04 13.29 -4.96
N LEU A 82 -4.86 14.62 -5.00
CA LEU A 82 -4.07 15.27 -6.05
C LEU A 82 -2.61 14.83 -6.00
N PHE A 83 -2.04 14.69 -4.80
CA PHE A 83 -0.70 14.15 -4.62
C PHE A 83 -0.60 12.70 -5.13
N ASP A 84 -1.47 11.81 -4.66
CA ASP A 84 -1.50 10.39 -5.05
C ASP A 84 -1.68 10.26 -6.58
N PHE A 85 -2.58 11.06 -7.18
CA PHE A 85 -2.78 11.10 -8.61
C PHE A 85 -1.52 11.52 -9.36
N LEU A 86 -0.85 12.59 -8.93
CA LEU A 86 0.38 13.06 -9.59
C LEU A 86 1.49 12.02 -9.52
N VAL A 87 1.70 11.39 -8.37
CA VAL A 87 2.71 10.34 -8.19
C VAL A 87 2.40 9.15 -9.10
N ALA A 88 1.19 8.61 -9.02
CA ALA A 88 0.77 7.47 -9.82
C ALA A 88 0.82 7.78 -11.33
N TRP A 89 0.46 9.01 -11.72
CA TRP A 89 0.53 9.48 -13.09
C TRP A 89 1.97 9.49 -13.62
N VAL A 90 2.90 10.04 -12.85
CA VAL A 90 4.33 10.06 -13.21
C VAL A 90 4.89 8.66 -13.34
N LEU A 91 4.56 7.74 -12.42
CA LEU A 91 4.98 6.34 -12.48
C LEU A 91 4.43 5.64 -13.73
N MET A 92 3.15 5.85 -14.03
CA MET A 92 2.52 5.31 -15.23
C MET A 92 3.18 5.84 -16.50
N VAL A 93 3.34 7.15 -16.63
CA VAL A 93 3.96 7.78 -17.83
C VAL A 93 5.42 7.32 -17.98
N THR A 94 6.17 7.21 -16.90
CA THR A 94 7.57 6.76 -16.92
C THR A 94 7.66 5.29 -17.35
N SER A 95 6.75 4.44 -16.86
CA SER A 95 6.68 3.03 -17.27
C SER A 95 6.33 2.90 -18.76
N LEU A 96 5.37 3.71 -19.24
CA LEU A 96 5.00 3.73 -20.66
C LEU A 96 6.13 4.22 -21.56
N LYS A 97 6.86 5.28 -21.16
CA LYS A 97 7.95 5.87 -21.96
C LYS A 97 9.21 5.02 -21.96
N SER A 98 9.57 4.42 -20.83
CA SER A 98 10.77 3.57 -20.74
C SER A 98 10.59 2.21 -21.44
N GLY A 99 9.33 1.83 -21.74
CA GLY A 99 9.00 0.48 -22.20
C GLY A 99 9.28 -0.60 -21.15
N GLN A 100 9.64 -0.20 -19.94
CA GLN A 100 9.87 -1.09 -18.82
C GLN A 100 8.73 -0.93 -17.83
N ASP A 101 8.01 -2.03 -17.63
CA ASP A 101 7.00 -2.10 -16.59
C ASP A 101 7.68 -2.15 -15.21
N ILE A 102 7.67 -1.01 -14.52
CA ILE A 102 8.22 -0.86 -13.16
C ILE A 102 7.23 -1.39 -12.11
N THR A 103 5.93 -1.31 -12.40
CA THR A 103 4.84 -1.67 -11.47
C THR A 103 4.53 -3.17 -11.47
N LEU A 104 5.07 -3.90 -12.45
CA LEU A 104 4.86 -5.32 -12.72
C LEU A 104 3.43 -5.68 -13.15
N GLY A 105 2.62 -4.69 -13.55
CA GLY A 105 1.24 -4.92 -14.01
C GLY A 105 1.15 -5.89 -15.19
N GLU A 106 2.06 -5.81 -16.16
CA GLU A 106 2.12 -6.74 -17.29
C GLU A 106 2.57 -8.15 -16.87
N SER A 107 3.48 -8.26 -15.91
CA SER A 107 3.91 -9.54 -15.35
C SER A 107 2.77 -10.25 -14.63
N PHE A 108 2.01 -9.52 -13.80
CA PHE A 108 0.80 -10.05 -13.18
C PHE A 108 -0.27 -10.39 -14.21
N ARG A 109 -0.38 -9.60 -15.28
CA ARG A 109 -1.32 -9.89 -16.35
C ARG A 109 -1.00 -11.20 -17.07
N ARG A 110 0.28 -11.47 -17.36
CA ARG A 110 0.71 -12.76 -17.95
C ARG A 110 0.34 -13.94 -17.05
N VAL A 111 0.57 -13.82 -15.74
CA VAL A 111 0.17 -14.86 -14.78
C VAL A 111 -1.34 -15.09 -14.80
N ALA A 112 -2.12 -14.00 -14.77
CA ALA A 112 -3.57 -14.09 -14.76
C ALA A 112 -4.12 -14.70 -16.06
N ASP A 113 -3.51 -14.38 -17.20
CA ASP A 113 -3.86 -14.97 -18.50
C ASP A 113 -3.54 -16.47 -18.54
N VAL A 114 -2.38 -16.92 -18.04
CA VAL A 114 -2.03 -18.34 -17.94
C VAL A 114 -2.98 -19.10 -17.02
N LEU A 115 -3.31 -18.55 -15.86
CA LEU A 115 -4.27 -19.16 -14.94
C LEU A 115 -5.66 -19.25 -15.55
N LYS A 116 -6.10 -18.22 -16.30
CA LYS A 116 -7.39 -18.21 -17.00
C LYS A 116 -7.47 -19.30 -18.08
N GLN A 117 -6.36 -19.57 -18.78
CA GLN A 117 -6.30 -20.66 -19.77
C GLN A 117 -6.48 -22.04 -19.13
N LYS A 118 -6.00 -22.22 -17.89
CA LYS A 118 -6.18 -23.48 -17.14
C LYS A 118 -7.53 -23.58 -16.44
N SER A 119 -8.03 -22.48 -15.89
CA SER A 119 -9.33 -22.40 -15.23
C SER A 119 -9.92 -20.99 -15.31
N GLN A 120 -11.09 -20.87 -15.95
CA GLN A 120 -11.79 -19.59 -16.10
C GLN A 120 -12.14 -18.96 -14.74
N ILE A 121 -12.52 -19.77 -13.76
CA ILE A 121 -12.89 -19.31 -12.42
C ILE A 121 -11.65 -18.83 -11.68
N ALA A 122 -10.56 -19.61 -11.68
CA ALA A 122 -9.31 -19.22 -11.02
C ALA A 122 -8.73 -17.94 -11.62
N GLY A 123 -8.75 -17.82 -12.95
CA GLY A 123 -8.38 -16.58 -13.63
C GLY A 123 -9.20 -15.39 -13.14
N ARG A 124 -10.54 -15.48 -13.16
CA ARG A 124 -11.42 -14.38 -12.69
C ARG A 124 -11.14 -13.98 -11.24
N ILE A 125 -10.95 -14.95 -10.35
CA ILE A 125 -10.62 -14.67 -8.94
C ILE A 125 -9.31 -13.89 -8.84
N VAL A 126 -8.27 -14.31 -9.56
CA VAL A 126 -6.96 -13.62 -9.55
C VAL A 126 -7.08 -12.21 -10.11
N PHE A 127 -7.84 -12.00 -11.19
CA PHE A 127 -8.09 -10.67 -11.73
C PHE A 127 -8.74 -9.73 -10.70
N VAL A 128 -9.81 -10.18 -10.05
CA VAL A 128 -10.52 -9.39 -9.04
C VAL A 128 -9.62 -9.12 -7.84
N PHE A 129 -8.94 -10.15 -7.33
CA PHE A 129 -8.02 -10.05 -6.20
C PHE A 129 -6.90 -9.04 -6.46
N LEU A 130 -6.23 -9.13 -7.62
CA LEU A 130 -5.17 -8.21 -8.00
C LEU A 130 -5.68 -6.79 -8.17
N THR A 131 -6.88 -6.61 -8.73
CA THR A 131 -7.48 -5.28 -8.91
C THR A 131 -7.76 -4.62 -7.55
N ILE A 132 -8.37 -5.35 -6.62
CA ILE A 132 -8.67 -4.86 -5.26
C ILE A 132 -7.38 -4.56 -4.51
N LYS A 133 -6.43 -5.51 -4.51
CA LYS A 133 -5.14 -5.35 -3.83
C LYS A 133 -4.39 -4.14 -4.36
N ALA A 134 -4.34 -3.95 -5.67
CA ALA A 134 -3.64 -2.82 -6.26
C ALA A 134 -4.33 -1.48 -6.00
N THR A 135 -5.66 -1.44 -6.05
CA THR A 135 -6.43 -0.20 -5.81
C THR A 135 -6.28 0.34 -4.38
N ILE A 136 -5.97 -0.50 -3.40
CA ILE A 136 -5.91 -0.08 -1.99
C ILE A 136 -4.48 -0.11 -1.44
N TRP A 137 -3.66 -1.10 -1.82
CA TRP A 137 -2.32 -1.32 -1.26
C TRP A 137 -1.16 -1.06 -2.21
N ASP A 138 -1.13 -1.63 -3.41
CA ASP A 138 0.09 -1.56 -4.25
C ASP A 138 0.15 -0.31 -5.15
N GLY A 139 -0.92 0.48 -5.25
CA GLY A 139 -0.99 1.65 -6.12
C GLY A 139 -1.90 1.45 -7.35
N PRO A 140 -2.70 2.46 -7.73
CA PRO A 140 -3.72 2.33 -8.78
C PRO A 140 -3.12 2.30 -10.19
N GLU A 141 -1.88 2.76 -10.36
CA GLU A 141 -1.13 2.65 -11.62
C GLU A 141 -0.87 1.20 -12.03
N LEU A 142 -0.76 0.27 -11.07
CA LEU A 142 -0.60 -1.15 -11.36
C LEU A 142 -1.86 -1.69 -12.07
N VAL A 143 -3.06 -1.30 -11.61
CA VAL A 143 -4.34 -1.67 -12.26
C VAL A 143 -4.37 -1.16 -13.69
N VAL A 144 -3.98 0.10 -13.89
CA VAL A 144 -4.01 0.74 -15.20
C VAL A 144 -3.03 0.10 -16.18
N ILE A 145 -1.84 -0.29 -15.73
CA ILE A 145 -0.85 -1.02 -16.54
C ILE A 145 -1.31 -2.47 -16.79
N PHE A 146 -1.90 -3.12 -15.79
CA PHE A 146 -2.47 -4.47 -15.93
C PHE A 146 -3.56 -4.54 -17.01
N PHE A 147 -4.41 -3.51 -17.10
CA PHE A 147 -5.46 -3.37 -18.11
C PHE A 147 -5.03 -2.53 -19.33
N ARG A 148 -3.73 -2.36 -19.56
CA ARG A 148 -3.22 -1.55 -20.68
C ARG A 148 -3.79 -1.98 -22.04
N LYS A 149 -3.95 -3.29 -22.25
CA LYS A 149 -4.51 -3.86 -23.50
C LYS A 149 -5.96 -3.44 -23.72
N GLU A 150 -6.75 -3.33 -22.66
CA GLU A 150 -8.15 -2.94 -22.68
C GLU A 150 -8.33 -1.41 -22.73
N LEU A 151 -7.45 -0.66 -22.06
CA LEU A 151 -7.55 0.80 -21.98
C LEU A 151 -7.03 1.50 -23.23
N THR A 152 -6.13 0.87 -24.00
CA THR A 152 -5.63 1.23 -25.36
C THR A 152 -4.97 2.61 -25.53
N THR A 153 -5.44 3.65 -24.84
CA THR A 153 -4.99 5.04 -24.97
C THR A 153 -4.58 5.59 -23.62
N THR A 154 -3.54 6.42 -23.61
CA THR A 154 -3.06 7.09 -22.40
C THR A 154 -4.16 7.94 -21.74
N ALA A 155 -5.03 8.58 -22.53
CA ALA A 155 -6.15 9.36 -22.01
C ALA A 155 -7.12 8.50 -21.18
N ARG A 156 -7.54 7.33 -21.69
CA ARG A 156 -8.40 6.39 -20.94
C ARG A 156 -7.70 5.86 -19.69
N MET A 157 -6.41 5.55 -19.80
CA MET A 157 -5.58 5.17 -18.65
C MET A 157 -5.56 6.28 -17.58
N SER A 158 -5.48 7.55 -18.00
CA SER A 158 -5.53 8.72 -17.11
C SER A 158 -6.83 8.81 -16.33
N VAL A 159 -7.96 8.65 -17.04
CA VAL A 159 -9.29 8.76 -16.43
C VAL A 159 -9.50 7.66 -15.42
N VAL A 160 -9.12 6.42 -15.75
CA VAL A 160 -9.20 5.30 -14.80
C VAL A 160 -8.30 5.56 -13.60
N LEU A 161 -7.06 6.02 -13.82
CA LEU A 161 -6.14 6.35 -12.74
C LEU A 161 -6.72 7.44 -11.82
N LEU A 162 -7.31 8.49 -12.39
CA LEU A 162 -7.93 9.58 -11.65
C LEU A 162 -9.07 9.09 -10.74
N ILE A 163 -9.91 8.18 -11.24
CA ILE A 163 -11.02 7.60 -10.48
C ILE A 163 -10.49 6.69 -9.36
N LEU A 164 -9.53 5.81 -9.66
CA LEU A 164 -8.99 4.89 -8.66
C LEU A 164 -8.22 5.62 -7.56
N THR A 165 -7.41 6.61 -7.92
CA THR A 165 -6.70 7.48 -6.97
C THR A 165 -7.66 8.28 -6.10
N LEU A 166 -8.84 8.67 -6.60
CA LEU A 166 -9.85 9.35 -5.79
C LEU A 166 -10.37 8.45 -4.67
N VAL A 167 -10.74 7.20 -5.02
CA VAL A 167 -11.20 6.21 -4.04
C VAL A 167 -10.10 5.92 -3.02
N GLN A 168 -8.87 5.71 -3.50
CA GLN A 168 -7.71 5.44 -2.67
C GLN A 168 -7.37 6.63 -1.75
N GLY A 169 -7.38 7.85 -2.27
CA GLY A 169 -7.07 9.07 -1.52
C GLY A 169 -8.09 9.35 -0.42
N ILE A 170 -9.37 9.10 -0.66
CA ILE A 170 -10.42 9.16 0.38
C ILE A 170 -10.16 8.12 1.48
N PHE A 171 -9.86 6.87 1.08
CA PHE A 171 -9.59 5.78 2.01
C PHE A 171 -8.37 6.09 2.90
N TRP A 172 -7.24 6.47 2.32
CA TRP A 172 -6.02 6.77 3.08
C TRP A 172 -6.12 8.04 3.90
N THR A 173 -6.82 9.07 3.42
CA THR A 173 -7.09 10.27 4.23
C THR A 173 -7.88 9.91 5.49
N TRP A 174 -8.85 9.00 5.39
CA TRP A 174 -9.59 8.50 6.54
C TRP A 174 -8.69 7.72 7.50
N VAL A 175 -7.92 6.75 7.00
CA VAL A 175 -6.99 5.95 7.83
C VAL A 175 -5.95 6.82 8.53
N TYR A 176 -5.29 7.73 7.81
CA TYR A 176 -4.27 8.61 8.38
C TYR A 176 -4.86 9.64 9.34
N SER A 177 -6.09 10.11 9.11
CA SER A 177 -6.80 10.97 10.06
C SER A 177 -7.04 10.26 11.39
N LEU A 178 -7.50 9.00 11.35
CA LEU A 178 -7.68 8.19 12.57
C LEU A 178 -6.35 7.99 13.31
N GLY A 179 -5.28 7.71 12.57
CA GLY A 179 -3.94 7.59 13.14
C GLY A 179 -3.47 8.87 13.83
N TYR A 180 -3.63 10.02 13.16
CA TYR A 180 -3.28 11.33 13.72
C TYR A 180 -4.08 11.64 14.98
N ASP A 181 -5.40 11.47 14.95
CA ASP A 181 -6.28 11.79 16.06
C ASP A 181 -5.93 10.93 17.29
N GLY A 182 -5.65 9.64 17.10
CA GLY A 182 -5.22 8.73 18.18
C GLY A 182 -3.85 9.10 18.79
N ILE A 183 -2.87 9.49 17.96
CA ILE A 183 -1.57 9.96 18.47
C ILE A 183 -1.72 11.29 19.22
N ALA A 184 -2.50 12.22 18.68
CA ALA A 184 -2.74 13.51 19.30
C ALA A 184 -3.43 13.38 20.67
N GLU A 185 -4.37 12.44 20.80
CA GLU A 185 -5.01 12.12 22.08
C GLU A 185 -3.99 11.55 23.10
N LEU A 186 -3.16 10.60 22.68
CA LEU A 186 -2.11 10.03 23.53
C LEU A 186 -1.12 11.09 24.03
N VAL A 187 -0.69 12.00 23.15
CA VAL A 187 0.20 13.12 23.53
C VAL A 187 -0.47 14.04 24.54
N ARG A 188 -1.77 14.32 24.38
CA ARG A 188 -2.54 15.11 25.35
C ARG A 188 -2.61 14.42 26.70
N MET A 189 -2.87 13.11 26.74
CA MET A 189 -2.89 12.33 27.98
C MET A 189 -1.55 12.36 28.72
N ILE A 190 -0.43 12.24 28.00
CA ILE A 190 0.93 12.30 28.59
C ILE A 190 1.22 13.69 29.14
N THR A 191 0.85 14.74 28.39
CA THR A 191 1.14 16.13 28.77
C THR A 191 0.24 16.64 29.89
N GLN A 192 -1.00 16.14 29.98
CA GLN A 192 -1.98 16.51 30.99
C GLN A 192 -1.93 15.64 32.25
N GLN A 193 -1.00 14.68 32.36
CA GLN A 193 -0.77 13.94 33.60
C GLN A 193 -0.61 14.95 34.74
N PRO A 194 -1.57 15.00 35.69
CA PRO A 194 -1.57 16.03 36.71
C PRO A 194 -0.28 15.92 37.51
N LYS A 195 0.31 17.07 37.88
CA LYS A 195 1.36 17.17 38.89
C LYS A 195 0.78 16.77 40.27
N VAL A 196 0.35 15.51 40.43
CA VAL A 196 -0.21 14.97 41.68
C VAL A 196 0.88 14.84 42.75
N THR A 197 2.16 15.00 42.40
CA THR A 197 3.28 14.90 43.34
C THR A 197 3.45 16.12 44.26
N GLY A 198 2.68 17.20 44.06
CA GLY A 198 2.81 18.44 44.87
C GLY A 198 1.89 18.56 46.09
N GLU A 199 0.70 17.95 46.08
CA GLU A 199 -0.30 18.15 47.15
C GLU A 199 -0.31 17.07 48.24
N ILE A 200 0.36 15.93 48.03
CA ILE A 200 0.45 14.87 49.06
C ILE A 200 1.48 15.22 50.16
N LEU A 201 2.30 16.26 49.98
CA LEU A 201 3.28 16.71 50.99
C LEU A 201 2.75 17.80 51.96
N ASN A 202 1.52 18.29 51.80
CA ASN A 202 0.94 19.31 52.68
C ASN A 202 -0.16 18.79 53.64
N PHE A 203 -0.44 17.48 53.63
CA PHE A 203 -1.33 16.87 54.63
C PHE A 203 -0.54 16.44 55.87
N GLY A 204 -0.42 17.35 56.84
CA GLY A 204 -0.46 16.96 58.25
C GLY A 204 0.84 17.03 59.05
N ILE A 205 1.39 18.24 59.24
CA ILE A 205 2.04 18.57 60.52
C ILE A 205 1.38 19.84 61.05
N SER A 206 0.25 19.67 61.76
CA SER A 206 -0.33 20.74 62.55
C SER A 206 0.45 20.83 63.86
N PRO A 207 0.99 22.00 64.27
CA PRO A 207 1.72 22.12 65.52
C PRO A 207 0.74 21.93 66.69
N VAL A 208 0.93 20.84 67.45
CA VAL A 208 0.22 20.57 68.70
C VAL A 208 0.60 21.67 69.70
N GLY A 209 -0.29 22.64 69.88
CA GLY A 209 -0.19 23.67 70.91
C GLY A 209 -0.42 23.07 72.29
N THR A 210 0.65 22.97 73.08
CA THR A 210 0.62 22.65 74.51
C THR A 210 0.11 23.86 75.29
N ALA A 211 -1.15 23.80 75.73
CA ALA A 211 -1.66 24.69 76.77
C ALA A 211 -1.39 24.06 78.15
N ILE A 212 -0.49 24.68 78.92
CA ILE A 212 -0.26 24.37 80.34
C ILE A 212 -1.20 25.27 81.15
N PRO A 213 -2.11 24.72 81.98
CA PRO A 213 -2.91 25.52 82.90
C PRO A 213 -2.09 25.86 84.16
N LEU A 214 -2.19 27.12 84.60
CA LEU A 214 -1.82 27.60 85.93
C LEU A 214 -3.09 27.68 86.79
#